data_AF-A0AAU2IXL0-F1
#
_entry.id   AF-A0AAU2IXL0-F1
#
_cell.length_a   1.000
_cell.length_b   1.000
_cell.length_c   1.000
_cell.angle_alpha   90.00
_cell.angle_beta   90.00
_cell.angle_gamma   90.00
#
_symmetry.space_group_name_H-M   'P 1'
#
loop_
_entity.id
_entity.type
_entity.pdbx_description
1 polymer ?
#
loop_
_entity_poly.entity_id
_entity_poly.type
_entity_poly.pdbx_seq_one_letter_code
_entity_poly.pdbx_strand_id
1 'polypeptide(L)' 'MTSKELREAHKAGGRIVGAVAPAFGREMDYRPRRPNDGLPWIEKGQVHDWARYRSREVQVSQ' A
#
# COMPACT_ATOMS: atom_id res chain seq x y z
N MET A 1 1.71 -11.23 -2.50
CA MET A 1 2.71 -10.84 -1.50
C MET A 1 2.07 -10.74 -0.12
N THR A 2 2.83 -11.07 0.91
CA THR A 2 2.45 -10.90 2.31
C THR A 2 2.66 -9.45 2.75
N SER A 3 1.96 -9.01 3.81
CA SER A 3 2.20 -7.68 4.39
C SER A 3 3.63 -7.52 4.93
N LYS A 4 4.28 -8.63 5.32
CA LYS A 4 5.66 -8.64 5.80
C LYS A 4 6.63 -8.28 4.66
N GLU A 5 6.51 -8.94 3.51
CA GLU A 5 7.34 -8.70 2.32
C GLU A 5 7.22 -7.25 1.83
N LEU A 6 5.99 -6.72 1.76
CA LEU A 6 5.77 -5.33 1.36
C LEU A 6 6.36 -4.32 2.35
N ARG A 7 6.26 -4.61 3.66
CA ARG A 7 6.87 -3.76 4.69
C ARG A 7 8.40 -3.80 4.61
N GLU A 8 8.97 -4.96 4.34
CA GLU A 8 10.42 -5.12 4.13
C GLU A 8 10.88 -4.37 2.88
N ALA A 9 10.15 -4.49 1.77
CA ALA A 9 10.40 -3.72 0.56
C ALA A 9 10.35 -2.21 0.81
N HIS A 10 9.32 -1.71 1.49
CA HIS A 10 9.24 -0.29 1.87
C HIS A 10 10.42 0.16 2.73
N LYS A 11 10.80 -0.65 3.73
CA LYS A 11 11.99 -0.37 4.58
C LYS A 11 13.30 -0.39 3.79
N ALA A 12 13.38 -1.21 2.76
CA ALA A 12 14.52 -1.29 1.85
C ALA A 12 14.53 -0.18 0.78
N GLY A 13 13.54 0.73 0.79
CA GLY A 13 13.41 1.81 -0.20
C GLY A 13 12.73 1.40 -1.51
N GLY A 14 12.17 0.18 -1.58
CA GLY A 14 11.39 -0.28 -2.73
C GLY A 14 10.08 0.48 -2.86
N ARG A 15 9.67 0.74 -4.11
CA ARG A 15 8.45 1.51 -4.40
C ARG A 15 7.24 0.59 -4.43
N ILE A 16 6.21 0.91 -3.66
CA ILE A 16 4.96 0.13 -3.66
C ILE A 16 3.95 0.84 -4.55
N VAL A 17 3.40 0.09 -5.52
CA VAL A 17 2.42 0.63 -6.46
C VAL A 17 1.12 -0.17 -6.45
N GLY A 18 0.00 0.49 -6.72
CA GLY A 18 -1.28 -0.18 -6.89
C GLY A 18 -1.28 -1.11 -8.11
N ALA A 19 -1.91 -2.27 -7.97
CA ALA A 19 -2.02 -3.31 -9.00
C ALA A 19 -3.44 -3.44 -9.57
N VAL A 20 -4.41 -2.70 -9.01
CA VAL A 20 -5.81 -2.72 -9.45
C VAL A 20 -6.33 -1.31 -9.66
N ALA A 21 -7.33 -1.15 -10.53
CA ALA A 21 -8.01 0.12 -10.72
C ALA A 21 -8.77 0.53 -9.44
N PRO A 22 -8.85 1.83 -9.10
CA PRO A 22 -8.34 3.00 -9.83
C PRO A 22 -6.87 3.35 -9.55
N ALA A 23 -6.20 2.62 -8.65
CA ALA A 23 -4.86 2.89 -8.17
C ALA A 23 -3.73 2.26 -8.99
N PHE A 24 -4.03 1.66 -10.14
CA PHE A 24 -3.04 0.97 -10.97
C PHE A 24 -1.88 1.90 -11.33
N GLY A 25 -0.65 1.49 -10.98
CA GLY A 25 0.57 2.25 -11.20
C GLY A 25 0.81 3.43 -10.25
N ARG A 26 -0.13 3.74 -9.34
CA ARG A 26 0.00 4.83 -8.36
C ARG A 26 0.81 4.38 -7.15
N GLU A 27 1.59 5.29 -6.56
CA GLU A 27 2.43 4.99 -5.40
C GLU A 27 1.61 4.93 -4.11
N MET A 28 1.96 3.99 -3.22
CA MET A 28 1.25 3.73 -1.98
C MET A 28 2.16 3.89 -0.76
N ASP A 29 1.65 4.52 0.30
CA ASP A 29 2.32 4.65 1.59
C ASP A 29 1.95 3.50 2.54
N TYR A 30 2.94 2.98 3.26
CA TYR A 30 2.70 2.01 4.33
C TYR A 30 2.04 2.68 5.54
N ARG A 31 0.84 2.24 5.91
CA ARG A 31 0.22 2.59 7.21
C ARG A 31 -0.08 1.34 8.05
N PRO A 32 0.38 1.29 9.31
CA PRO A 32 0.06 0.18 10.20
C PRO A 32 -1.45 0.14 10.46
N ARG A 33 -2.02 -1.06 10.41
CA ARG A 33 -3.45 -1.30 10.61
C ARG A 33 -3.86 -0.98 12.05
N ARG A 34 -4.79 -0.05 12.24
CA ARG A 34 -5.50 0.12 13.53
C ARG A 34 -6.64 -0.92 13.64
N PRO A 35 -7.15 -1.23 14.84
CA PRO A 35 -8.21 -2.23 15.02
C PRO A 35 -9.45 -2.03 14.14
N ASN A 36 -9.79 -0.79 13.80
CA ASN A 36 -10.94 -0.44 12.96
C ASN A 36 -10.57 -0.17 11.49
N ASP A 37 -9.30 -0.32 11.12
CA ASP A 37 -8.85 -0.10 9.76
C ASP A 37 -9.08 -1.38 8.94
N GLY A 38 -9.86 -1.26 7.88
CA GLY A 38 -10.07 -2.38 6.95
C GLY A 38 -8.81 -2.77 6.18
N LEU A 39 -7.91 -1.81 5.95
CA LEU A 39 -6.84 -1.88 4.93
C LEU A 39 -5.62 -1.03 5.36
N PRO A 40 -4.36 -1.44 5.08
CA PRO A 40 -3.14 -0.75 5.57
C PRO A 40 -2.45 0.21 4.58
N TRP A 41 -2.76 0.20 3.28
CA TRP A 41 -2.05 1.03 2.29
C TRP A 41 -2.92 2.19 1.84
N ILE A 42 -2.35 3.36 1.53
CA ILE A 42 -3.06 4.53 0.98
C ILE A 42 -2.26 5.13 -0.17
N GLU A 43 -2.90 5.75 -1.16
CA GLU A 43 -2.19 6.47 -2.21
C GLU A 43 -1.37 7.63 -1.62
N LYS A 44 -0.13 7.77 -2.09
CA LYS A 44 0.77 8.83 -1.65
C LYS A 44 0.19 10.21 -1.96
N GLY A 45 0.15 11.07 -0.94
CA GLY A 45 -0.44 12.41 -1.04
C GLY A 45 -1.96 12.47 -0.84
N GLN A 46 -2.62 11.34 -0.62
CA GLN A 46 -4.06 11.31 -0.36
C GLN A 46 -4.35 11.62 1.12
N VAL A 47 -5.29 12.54 1.34
CA VAL A 47 -5.65 13.04 2.69
C VAL A 47 -6.71 12.16 3.36
N HIS A 48 -7.54 11.46 2.57
CA HIS A 48 -8.67 10.68 3.08
C HIS A 48 -8.35 9.20 3.21
N ASP A 49 -8.62 8.65 4.39
CA ASP A 49 -8.25 7.31 4.82
C ASP A 49 -9.25 6.20 4.43
N TRP A 50 -10.27 6.52 3.63
CA TRP A 50 -11.22 5.53 3.11
C TRP A 50 -10.70 4.81 1.85
N ALA A 51 -9.77 5.43 1.11
CA ALA A 51 -9.23 4.90 -0.15
C ALA A 51 -8.00 4.00 0.08
N ARG A 52 -8.16 3.01 0.97
CA ARG A 52 -7.05 2.14 1.35
C ARG A 52 -7.01 0.85 0.51
N TYR A 53 -5.88 0.14 0.55
CA TYR A 53 -5.64 -1.07 -0.25
C TYR A 53 -5.00 -2.20 0.57
N ARG A 54 -5.16 -3.46 0.10
CA ARG A 54 -4.56 -4.68 0.69
C ARG A 54 -3.25 -5.06 0.04
N SER A 55 -2.48 -5.92 0.70
CA SER A 55 -1.26 -6.51 0.13
C SER A 55 -1.47 -7.29 -1.18
N ARG A 56 -2.71 -7.70 -1.47
CA ARG A 56 -3.09 -8.36 -2.73
C ARG A 56 -3.39 -7.38 -3.87
N GLU A 57 -3.64 -6.13 -3.53
CA GLU A 57 -4.03 -5.06 -4.47
C GLU A 57 -2.84 -4.14 -4.82
N VAL A 58 -1.66 -4.45 -4.29
CA VAL A 58 -0.41 -3.69 -4.48
C VAL A 58 0.74 -4.62 -4.82
N GLN A 59 1.77 -4.09 -5.47
CA GLN A 59 3.00 -4.77 -5.86
C GLN A 59 4.22 -3.91 -5.53
N VAL A 60 5.40 -4.52 -5.51
CA VAL A 60 6.69 -3.82 -5.34
C VAL A 60 7.32 -3.64 -6.71
N SER A 61 7.67 -2.40 -7.04
CA SER A 61 8.62 -2.08 -8.12
C SER A 61 10.02 -2.01 -7.53
N GLN A 62 10.97 -2.60 -8.27
CA GLN A 62 12.40 -2.31 -8.08
C GLN A 62 12.71 -0.86 -8.44
#